data_AF-A0A7S0F620-F1
#
_entry.id   AF-A0A7S0F620-F1
#
_cell.length_a   1.000
_cell.length_b   1.000
_cell.length_c   1.000
_cell.angle_alpha   90.00
_cell.angle_beta   90.00
_cell.angle_gamma   90.00
#
_symmetry.space_group_name_H-M   'P 1'
#
loop_
_entity.id
_entity.type
_entity.pdbx_description
1 polymer ?
#
loop_
_entity_poly.entity_id
_entity_poly.type
_entity_poly.pdbx_seq_one_letter_code
_entity_poly.pdbx_strand_id
1 'polypeptide(L)'
;LVALHKVPDAIRAYEKAVAQEDHEGIATQKLASLYRQEGRSEEAARCYLRHLELRYLATHPHVDVHGHNETTLDEIVHHVLVEAPEAEALLFLAVYHKMNGEYDTAALFCSRLVEYPG
;
A
#
# COMPACT_ATOMS: atom_id res chain seq x y z
N LEU A 1 10.96 27.81 0.13
CA LEU A 1 10.11 27.56 1.33
C LEU A 1 8.61 27.53 0.98
N VAL A 2 8.19 26.87 -0.10
CA VAL A 2 6.77 26.87 -0.56
C VAL A 2 6.15 25.46 -0.60
N ALA A 3 6.93 24.40 -0.38
CA ALA A 3 6.44 23.02 -0.52
C ALA A 3 5.61 22.52 0.68
N LEU A 4 5.76 23.11 1.87
CA LEU A 4 5.17 22.60 3.12
C LEU A 4 3.69 22.95 3.34
N HIS A 5 3.13 23.91 2.60
CA HIS A 5 1.73 24.32 2.77
C HIS A 5 0.72 23.57 1.90
N LYS A 6 1.17 22.67 1.01
CA LYS A 6 0.28 21.94 0.09
C LYS A 6 0.06 20.47 0.46
N VAL A 7 0.76 19.95 1.45
CA VAL A 7 0.59 18.57 1.93
C VAL A 7 -0.85 18.29 2.39
N PRO A 8 -1.49 19.11 3.26
CA PRO A 8 -2.85 18.86 3.70
C PRO A 8 -3.90 19.00 2.58
N ASP A 9 -3.69 19.91 1.63
CA ASP A 9 -4.58 20.05 0.47
C ASP A 9 -4.45 18.86 -0.49
N ALA A 10 -3.22 18.32 -0.66
CA ALA A 10 -2.98 17.12 -1.44
C ALA A 10 -3.63 15.89 -0.80
N ILE A 11 -3.53 15.73 0.52
CA ILE A 11 -4.20 14.67 1.28
C ILE A 11 -5.72 14.70 1.00
N ARG A 12 -6.37 15.86 1.18
CA ARG A 12 -7.81 16.01 0.90
C ARG A 12 -8.19 15.71 -0.56
N ALA A 13 -7.32 16.04 -1.50
CA ALA A 13 -7.56 15.75 -2.92
C ALA A 13 -7.49 14.24 -3.20
N TYR A 14 -6.51 13.54 -2.63
CA TYR A 14 -6.39 12.09 -2.77
C TYR A 14 -7.48 11.33 -2.00
N GLU A 15 -7.87 11.78 -0.81
CA GLU A 15 -9.01 11.19 -0.09
C GLU A 15 -10.31 11.24 -0.91
N LYS A 16 -10.55 12.37 -1.59
CA LYS A 16 -11.68 12.48 -2.52
C LYS A 16 -11.54 11.54 -3.70
N ALA A 17 -10.34 11.39 -4.27
CA ALA A 17 -10.09 10.48 -5.38
C ALA A 17 -10.31 9.01 -4.97
N VAL A 18 -9.85 8.62 -3.78
CA VAL A 18 -10.12 7.30 -3.20
C VAL A 18 -11.63 7.09 -3.00
N ALA A 19 -12.36 8.12 -2.56
CA ALA A 19 -13.81 8.09 -2.43
C ALA A 19 -14.56 8.05 -3.78
N GLN A 20 -13.90 8.40 -4.89
CA GLN A 20 -14.45 8.31 -6.25
C GLN A 20 -14.07 7.00 -6.96
N GLU A 21 -13.76 5.95 -6.19
CA GLU A 21 -13.38 4.63 -6.69
C GLU A 21 -12.02 4.66 -7.44
N ASP A 22 -10.95 4.88 -6.67
CA ASP A 22 -9.57 4.66 -7.14
C ASP A 22 -9.34 3.17 -7.44
N HIS A 23 -9.76 2.73 -8.62
CA HIS A 23 -9.68 1.32 -9.03
C HIS A 23 -8.24 0.83 -9.17
N GLU A 24 -7.28 1.70 -9.47
CA GLU A 24 -5.87 1.34 -9.66
C GLU A 24 -5.02 1.48 -8.39
N GLY A 25 -5.55 2.09 -7.32
CA GLY A 25 -4.81 2.32 -6.08
C GLY A 25 -3.74 3.42 -6.15
N ILE A 26 -3.69 4.21 -7.23
CA ILE A 26 -2.67 5.24 -7.45
C ILE A 26 -2.85 6.42 -6.49
N ALA A 27 -4.09 6.86 -6.28
CA ALA A 27 -4.38 7.92 -5.31
C ALA A 27 -4.04 7.47 -3.89
N THR A 28 -4.32 6.21 -3.58
CA THR A 28 -4.02 5.59 -2.29
C THR A 28 -2.51 5.52 -2.01
N GLN A 29 -1.69 5.15 -3.01
CA GLN A 29 -0.22 5.15 -2.90
C GLN A 29 0.36 6.53 -2.65
N LYS A 30 -0.13 7.55 -3.37
CA LYS A 30 0.31 8.94 -3.19
C LYS A 30 -0.09 9.48 -1.82
N LEU A 31 -1.28 9.13 -1.35
CA LEU A 31 -1.74 9.45 0.00
C LEU A 31 -0.84 8.83 1.06
N ALA A 32 -0.44 7.56 0.90
CA ALA A 32 0.48 6.86 1.80
C ALA A 32 1.85 7.55 1.88
N SER A 33 2.39 7.98 0.73
CA SER A 33 3.65 8.74 0.66
C SER A 33 3.58 10.06 1.42
N LEU A 34 2.45 10.77 1.33
CA LEU A 34 2.22 12.02 2.08
C LEU A 34 2.12 11.77 3.57
N TYR A 35 1.39 10.73 4.00
CA TYR A 35 1.32 10.35 5.42
C TYR A 35 2.68 9.95 5.98
N ARG A 36 3.52 9.28 5.18
CA ARG A 36 4.91 8.98 5.57
C ARG A 36 5.72 10.26 5.80
N GLN A 37 5.57 11.28 4.95
CA GLN A 37 6.27 12.56 5.10
C GLN A 37 5.81 13.35 6.33
N GLU A 38 4.54 13.21 6.72
CA GLU A 38 3.98 13.79 7.94
C GLU A 38 4.35 13.01 9.22
N GLY A 39 5.06 11.88 9.10
CA GLY A 39 5.39 11.02 10.24
C GLY A 39 4.22 10.17 10.76
N ARG A 40 3.10 10.13 10.02
CA ARG A 40 1.90 9.36 10.36
C ARG A 40 2.02 7.93 9.86
N SER A 41 2.92 7.16 10.49
CA SER A 41 3.33 5.83 10.02
C SER A 41 2.19 4.81 9.96
N GLU A 42 1.26 4.85 10.91
CA GLU A 42 0.11 3.93 10.94
C GLU A 42 -0.85 4.17 9.76
N GLU A 43 -1.14 5.43 9.47
CA GLU A 43 -2.02 5.79 8.35
C GLU A 43 -1.36 5.53 7.00
N ALA A 44 -0.05 5.81 6.91
CA ALA A 44 0.74 5.42 5.75
C ALA A 44 0.68 3.90 5.52
N ALA A 45 0.85 3.09 6.57
CA ALA A 45 0.76 1.63 6.47
C ALA A 45 -0.61 1.16 5.98
N ARG A 46 -1.70 1.70 6.53
CA ARG A 46 -3.07 1.39 6.07
C ARG A 46 -3.29 1.74 4.60
N CYS A 47 -2.80 2.90 4.16
CA CYS A 47 -2.90 3.31 2.76
C CYS A 47 -2.06 2.39 1.85
N TYR A 48 -0.84 2.02 2.25
CA TYR A 48 -0.02 1.08 1.47
C TYR A 48 -0.66 -0.31 1.36
N LEU A 49 -1.24 -0.84 2.44
CA LEU A 49 -1.97 -2.11 2.40
C LEU A 49 -3.14 -2.03 1.43
N ARG A 50 -3.93 -0.95 1.49
CA ARG A 50 -5.05 -0.75 0.58
C ARG A 50 -4.61 -0.62 -0.88
N HIS A 51 -3.47 0.04 -1.13
CA HIS A 51 -2.89 0.11 -2.47
C HIS A 51 -2.54 -1.28 -3.03
N LEU A 52 -1.89 -2.13 -2.23
CA LEU A 52 -1.54 -3.50 -2.62
C LEU A 52 -2.80 -4.35 -2.88
N GLU A 53 -3.82 -4.20 -2.04
CA GLU A 53 -5.12 -4.88 -2.22
C GLU A 53 -5.78 -4.47 -3.54
N LEU A 54 -5.88 -3.17 -3.83
CA LEU A 54 -6.44 -2.67 -5.09
C LEU A 54 -5.66 -3.17 -6.30
N ARG A 55 -4.32 -3.20 -6.21
CA ARG A 55 -3.47 -3.74 -7.27
C ARG A 55 -3.68 -5.23 -7.51
N TYR A 56 -3.86 -5.99 -6.44
CA TYR A 56 -4.19 -7.41 -6.50
C TYR A 56 -5.56 -7.63 -7.17
N LEU A 57 -6.59 -6.85 -6.81
CA LEU A 57 -7.92 -6.94 -7.43
C LEU A 57 -7.90 -6.54 -8.91
N ALA A 58 -7.13 -5.51 -9.26
CA ALA A 58 -6.99 -5.08 -10.65
C ALA A 58 -6.33 -6.16 -11.53
N THR A 59 -5.43 -6.97 -10.94
CA THR A 59 -4.77 -8.09 -11.65
C THR A 59 -5.59 -9.38 -11.60
N HIS A 60 -6.50 -9.53 -10.62
CA HIS A 60 -7.34 -10.70 -10.43
C HIS A 60 -8.84 -10.31 -10.38
N PRO A 61 -9.43 -9.86 -11.51
CA PRO A 61 -10.81 -9.35 -11.57
C PRO A 61 -11.89 -10.41 -11.28
N HIS A 62 -11.52 -11.69 -11.16
CA HIS A 62 -12.41 -12.79 -10.79
C HIS A 62 -12.46 -13.07 -9.27
N VAL A 63 -11.64 -12.38 -8.47
CA VAL A 63 -11.66 -12.49 -7.02
C VAL A 63 -12.71 -11.53 -6.48
N ASP A 64 -13.87 -12.08 -6.12
CA ASP A 64 -14.99 -11.31 -5.57
C ASP A 64 -14.75 -11.11 -4.06
N VAL A 65 -14.30 -9.92 -3.66
CA VAL A 65 -14.01 -9.58 -2.23
C VAL A 65 -15.26 -9.65 -1.35
N HIS A 66 -16.45 -9.68 -1.97
CA HIS A 66 -17.73 -9.81 -1.27
C HIS A 66 -18.12 -11.28 -0.99
N GLY A 67 -17.36 -12.26 -1.49
CA GLY A 67 -17.66 -13.68 -1.39
C GLY A 67 -16.66 -14.45 -0.53
N HIS A 68 -16.70 -14.28 0.80
CA HIS A 68 -16.35 -15.26 1.84
C HIS A 68 -15.08 -16.15 1.73
N ASN A 69 -14.13 -15.86 0.84
CA ASN A 69 -12.81 -16.48 0.89
C ASN A 69 -11.85 -15.45 1.46
N GLU A 70 -11.32 -15.77 2.63
CA GLU A 70 -10.31 -15.03 3.38
C GLU A 70 -9.08 -14.81 2.50
N THR A 71 -9.11 -13.81 1.60
CA THR A 71 -7.96 -13.50 0.76
C THR A 71 -6.88 -13.03 1.72
N THR A 72 -5.94 -13.90 2.00
CA THR A 72 -4.97 -13.65 3.06
C THR A 72 -3.96 -12.63 2.58
N LEU A 73 -3.39 -11.87 3.52
CA LEU A 73 -2.32 -10.92 3.20
C LEU A 73 -1.17 -11.59 2.44
N ASP A 74 -0.92 -12.88 2.73
CA ASP A 74 0.06 -13.71 2.04
C ASP A 74 -0.23 -13.85 0.55
N GLU A 75 -1.46 -14.22 0.18
CA GLU A 75 -1.87 -14.34 -1.22
C GLU A 75 -1.78 -13.00 -1.95
N ILE A 76 -2.22 -11.92 -1.32
CA ILE A 76 -2.13 -10.57 -1.90
C ILE A 76 -0.66 -10.24 -2.20
N VAL A 77 0.23 -10.41 -1.22
CA VAL A 77 1.66 -10.07 -1.38
C VAL A 77 2.36 -10.99 -2.37
N HIS A 78 1.98 -12.27 -2.42
CA HIS A 78 2.59 -13.23 -3.34
C HIS A 78 2.19 -12.95 -4.80
N HIS A 79 0.92 -12.61 -5.03
CA HIS A 79 0.37 -12.45 -6.36
C HIS A 79 0.34 -10.99 -6.86
N VAL A 80 0.63 -10.01 -6.01
CA VAL A 80 0.77 -8.61 -6.46
C VAL A 80 1.94 -8.48 -7.42
N LEU A 81 1.71 -7.73 -8.49
CA LEU A 81 2.76 -7.33 -9.40
C LEU A 81 3.65 -6.31 -8.68
N VAL A 82 4.92 -6.64 -8.48
CA VAL A 82 5.88 -5.74 -7.85
C VAL A 82 6.44 -4.82 -8.92
N GLU A 83 5.95 -3.59 -8.97
CA GLU A 83 6.60 -2.49 -9.69
C GLU A 83 7.22 -1.52 -8.67
N ALA A 84 7.79 -0.41 -9.15
CA ALA A 84 8.39 0.60 -8.28
C ALA A 84 7.48 1.10 -7.12
N PRO A 85 6.18 1.41 -7.33
CA PRO A 85 5.31 1.87 -6.24
C PRO A 85 4.96 0.75 -5.23
N GLU A 86 4.76 -0.48 -5.68
CA GLU A 86 4.49 -1.62 -4.80
C GLU A 86 5.75 -2.01 -4.01
N ALA A 87 6.92 -1.96 -4.63
CA ALA A 87 8.19 -2.19 -3.93
C ALA A 87 8.41 -1.18 -2.80
N GLU A 88 8.08 0.11 -3.02
CA GLU A 88 8.11 1.13 -1.97
C GLU A 88 7.11 0.82 -0.84
N ALA A 89 5.89 0.39 -1.20
CA ALA A 89 4.86 -0.01 -0.25
C ALA A 89 5.28 -1.20 0.62
N LEU A 90 5.77 -2.27 -0.02
CA LEU A 90 6.26 -3.47 0.64
C LEU A 90 7.43 -3.15 1.59
N LEU A 91 8.35 -2.27 1.17
CA LEU A 91 9.50 -1.88 1.98
C LEU A 91 9.06 -1.12 3.23
N PHE A 92 8.12 -0.18 3.07
CA PHE A 92 7.59 0.57 4.18
C PHE A 92 6.85 -0.33 5.18
N LEU A 93 6.01 -1.23 4.69
CA LEU A 93 5.27 -2.19 5.51
C LEU A 93 6.20 -3.14 6.24
N ALA A 94 7.24 -3.66 5.58
CA ALA A 94 8.24 -4.51 6.21
C ALA A 94 8.93 -3.80 7.39
N VAL A 95 9.33 -2.53 7.21
CA VAL A 95 9.93 -1.73 8.27
C VAL A 95 8.93 -1.47 9.40
N TYR A 96 7.69 -1.13 9.06
CA TYR A 96 6.62 -0.86 10.04
C TYR A 96 6.33 -2.09 10.92
N HIS A 97 6.12 -3.26 10.31
CA HIS A 97 5.87 -4.50 11.05
C HIS A 97 7.08 -4.95 11.87
N LYS A 98 8.30 -4.78 11.33
CA LYS A 98 9.53 -5.02 12.08
C LYS A 98 9.63 -4.14 13.34
N MET A 99 9.20 -2.88 13.26
CA MET A 99 9.17 -1.98 14.42
C MET A 99 8.11 -2.38 15.45
N ASN A 100 7.01 -2.99 15.00
CA ASN A 100 5.95 -3.50 15.87
C ASN A 100 6.25 -4.90 16.46
N GLY A 101 7.34 -5.54 16.03
CA GLY A 101 7.73 -6.90 16.47
C GLY A 101 7.05 -8.03 15.69
N GLU A 102 6.33 -7.71 14.62
CA GLU A 102 5.68 -8.68 13.73
C GLU A 102 6.68 -9.13 12.65
N TYR A 103 7.64 -9.96 13.06
CA TYR A 103 8.74 -10.37 12.18
C TYR A 103 8.30 -11.29 11.03
N ASP A 104 7.24 -12.09 11.23
CA ASP A 104 6.76 -13.02 10.21
C ASP A 104 6.17 -12.28 9.01
N THR A 105 5.30 -11.29 9.25
CA THR A 105 4.75 -10.44 8.18
C THR A 105 5.83 -9.58 7.54
N ALA A 106 6.77 -9.05 8.33
CA ALA A 106 7.91 -8.31 7.77
C ALA A 106 8.78 -9.18 6.85
N ALA A 107 9.01 -10.45 7.20
CA ALA A 107 9.77 -11.40 6.38
C ALA A 107 9.06 -11.72 5.06
N LEU A 108 7.73 -11.86 5.09
CA LEU A 108 6.92 -12.05 3.88
C LEU A 108 7.12 -10.88 2.89
N PHE A 109 6.96 -9.64 3.36
CA PHE A 109 7.16 -8.45 2.53
C PHE A 109 8.58 -8.35 1.97
N CYS A 110 9.59 -8.61 2.80
CA CYS A 110 10.99 -8.62 2.38
C CYS A 110 11.29 -9.69 1.32
N SER A 111 10.72 -10.89 1.47
CA SER A 111 10.94 -11.99 0.54
C SER A 111 10.44 -11.63 -0.85
N ARG A 112 9.26 -11.02 -0.92
CA ARG A 112 8.69 -10.53 -2.18
C ARG A 112 9.53 -9.41 -2.80
N LEU A 113 10.10 -8.52 -1.99
CA LEU A 113 10.98 -7.45 -2.43
C LEU A 113 12.28 -7.96 -3.05
N VAL A 114 12.84 -9.07 -2.56
CA VAL A 114 14.07 -9.68 -3.08
C VAL A 114 13.84 -10.32 -4.45
N GLU A 115 12.62 -10.78 -4.73
CA GLU A 115 12.25 -11.34 -6.03
C GLU A 115 12.12 -10.28 -7.13
N TYR A 116 12.10 -8.98 -6.78
CA TYR A 116 12.03 -7.89 -7.73
C TYR A 116 13.42 -7.56 -8.31
N PRO A 117 13.66 -7.75 -9.62
CA PRO A 117 14.98 -7.58 -10.22
C PRO A 117 15.39 -6.12 -10.48
N GLY A 118 14.50 -5.14 -10.25
CA GLY A 118 14.77 -3.71 -10.54
C GLY A 118 14.18 -3.26 -11.87
#